data_AF-A0A9D7ATU4-F1
#
_entry.id   AF-A0A9D7ATU4-F1
#
_cell.length_a   1.000
_cell.length_b   1.000
_cell.length_c   1.000
_cell.angle_alpha   90.00
_cell.angle_beta   90.00
_cell.angle_gamma   90.00
#
_symmetry.space_group_name_H-M   'P 1'
#
loop_
_entity.id
_entity.type
_entity.pdbx_description
1 polymer ?
#
loop_
_entity_poly.entity_id
_entity_poly.type
_entity_poly.pdbx_seq_one_letter_code
_entity_poly.pdbx_strand_id
1 'polypeptide(L)'
;MQTLTASEAQNNLYRLMDQSAESHQPILISGKRTNSVLISAEDWESIQETLYLLSVPGMRESIKEGMAEPVEENALRIWTGELAACVHQTSSEGCTKARGSWSKRQRLKHCWQLFRKIPSSPSPYEKLIGDLSGAYSAHQHQHRLVYQVLQDEQVVKVLRLWSH
;
A
#
# COMPACT_ATOMS: atom_id res chain seq x y z
N MET A 1 -17.76 15.21 -8.19
CA MET A 1 -18.75 14.57 -7.30
C MET A 1 -20.13 14.66 -7.94
N GLN A 2 -20.67 13.52 -8.39
CA GLN A 2 -22.04 13.42 -8.92
C GLN A 2 -23.03 13.37 -7.76
N THR A 3 -24.21 13.99 -7.92
CA THR A 3 -25.30 13.91 -6.93
C THR A 3 -26.50 13.22 -7.55
N LEU A 4 -27.06 12.23 -6.85
CA LEU A 4 -28.24 11.46 -7.24
C LEU A 4 -29.26 11.43 -6.11
N THR A 5 -30.53 11.26 -6.43
CA THR A 5 -31.56 11.00 -5.43
C THR A 5 -31.50 9.54 -4.95
N ALA A 6 -32.02 9.27 -3.75
CA ALA A 6 -32.11 7.91 -3.22
C ALA A 6 -32.86 6.93 -4.16
N SER A 7 -33.90 7.40 -4.87
CA SER A 7 -34.67 6.58 -5.81
C SER A 7 -33.87 6.26 -7.09
N GLU A 8 -33.12 7.23 -7.62
CA GLU A 8 -32.23 6.99 -8.77
C GLU A 8 -31.09 6.03 -8.41
N ALA A 9 -30.53 6.16 -7.21
CA ALA A 9 -29.48 5.28 -6.72
C ALA A 9 -29.98 3.84 -6.55
N GLN A 10 -31.20 3.66 -6.03
CA GLN A 10 -31.81 2.34 -5.89
C GLN A 10 -31.96 1.62 -7.24
N ASN A 11 -32.42 2.32 -8.28
CA ASN A 11 -32.65 1.74 -9.59
C ASN A 11 -31.36 1.41 -10.35
N ASN A 12 -30.23 2.00 -9.96
CA ASN A 12 -28.95 1.89 -10.68
C ASN A 12 -27.80 1.39 -9.80
N LEU A 13 -28.08 0.78 -8.64
CA LEU A 13 -27.07 0.53 -7.61
C LEU A 13 -25.84 -0.23 -8.12
N TYR A 14 -26.02 -1.34 -8.85
CA TYR A 14 -24.91 -2.13 -9.39
C TYR A 14 -24.00 -1.32 -10.32
N ARG A 15 -24.60 -0.55 -11.22
CA ARG A 15 -23.85 0.33 -12.12
C ARG A 15 -23.08 1.41 -11.35
N LEU A 16 -23.68 1.95 -10.27
CA LEU A 16 -23.01 2.96 -9.45
C LEU A 16 -21.84 2.37 -8.66
N MET A 17 -21.91 1.09 -8.26
CA MET A 17 -20.79 0.39 -7.64
C MET A 17 -19.61 0.28 -8.62
N ASP A 18 -19.86 -0.24 -9.83
CA ASP A 18 -18.84 -0.36 -10.88
C ASP A 18 -18.26 1.03 -11.24
N GLN A 19 -19.13 2.02 -11.44
CA GLN A 19 -18.72 3.39 -11.72
C GLN A 19 -17.84 3.96 -10.61
N SER A 20 -18.17 3.72 -9.34
CA SER A 20 -17.37 4.22 -8.22
C SER A 20 -15.99 3.57 -8.17
N ALA A 21 -15.89 2.27 -8.48
CA ALA A 21 -14.64 1.53 -8.51
C ALA A 21 -13.75 1.94 -9.69
N GLU A 22 -14.33 2.18 -10.88
CA GLU A 22 -13.57 2.56 -12.07
C GLU A 22 -13.14 4.02 -12.08
N SER A 23 -14.02 4.92 -11.62
CA SER A 23 -13.75 6.36 -11.66
C SER A 23 -12.96 6.87 -10.46
N HIS A 24 -12.92 6.11 -9.35
CA HIS A 24 -12.39 6.54 -8.06
C HIS A 24 -12.98 7.89 -7.60
N GLN A 25 -14.25 8.15 -7.94
CA GLN A 25 -14.96 9.38 -7.58
C GLN A 25 -16.14 9.07 -6.64
N PRO A 26 -16.28 9.82 -5.53
CA PRO A 26 -17.43 9.67 -4.65
C PRO A 26 -18.73 10.12 -5.33
N ILE A 27 -19.80 9.38 -5.05
CA ILE A 27 -21.16 9.67 -5.51
C ILE A 27 -22.01 10.06 -4.30
N LEU A 28 -22.57 11.26 -4.32
CA LEU A 28 -23.47 11.75 -3.26
C LEU A 28 -24.90 11.27 -3.55
N ILE A 29 -25.48 10.55 -2.60
CA ILE A 29 -26.87 10.12 -2.63
C ILE A 29 -27.66 11.02 -1.69
N SER A 30 -28.51 11.88 -2.27
CA SER A 30 -29.39 12.76 -1.52
C SER A 30 -30.68 12.03 -1.14
N GLY A 31 -30.93 11.94 0.16
CA GLY A 31 -32.18 11.46 0.74
C GLY A 31 -33.07 12.60 1.22
N LYS A 32 -34.31 12.27 1.58
CA LYS A 32 -35.28 13.26 2.11
C LYS A 32 -34.89 13.83 3.48
N ARG A 33 -34.12 13.08 4.27
CA ARG A 33 -33.74 13.43 5.65
C ARG A 33 -32.23 13.55 5.84
N THR A 34 -31.48 12.71 5.13
CA THR A 34 -30.02 12.60 5.25
C THR A 34 -29.43 12.31 3.88
N ASN A 35 -28.16 12.69 3.70
CA ASN A 35 -27.39 12.35 2.52
C ASN A 35 -26.37 11.26 2.89
N SER A 36 -26.00 10.44 1.91
CA SER A 36 -24.99 9.39 2.03
C SER A 36 -23.98 9.51 0.91
N VAL A 37 -22.77 9.00 1.09
CA VAL A 37 -21.75 8.96 0.05
C VAL A 37 -21.47 7.50 -0.29
N LEU A 38 -21.51 7.16 -1.57
CA LEU A 38 -21.05 5.88 -2.10
C LEU A 38 -19.62 6.05 -2.62
N ILE A 39 -18.74 5.16 -2.17
CA ILE A 39 -17.34 5.02 -2.58
C ILE A 39 -17.03 3.54 -2.76
N SER A 40 -16.01 3.23 -3.57
CA SER A 40 -15.54 1.85 -3.71
C SER A 40 -14.89 1.37 -2.40
N ALA A 41 -14.88 0.06 -2.18
CA ALA A 41 -14.21 -0.53 -1.03
C ALA A 41 -12.70 -0.24 -1.05
N GLU A 42 -12.07 -0.32 -2.22
CA GLU A 42 -10.64 -0.03 -2.41
C GLU A 42 -10.29 1.42 -2.05
N ASP A 43 -11.12 2.39 -2.46
CA ASP A 43 -10.90 3.80 -2.12
C ASP A 43 -11.09 4.03 -0.62
N TRP A 44 -12.07 3.36 0.01
CA TRP A 44 -12.30 3.46 1.45
C TRP A 44 -11.12 2.91 2.25
N GLU A 45 -10.60 1.73 1.88
CA GLU A 45 -9.41 1.13 2.49
C GLU A 45 -8.19 2.04 2.33
N SER A 46 -7.97 2.58 1.14
CA SER A 46 -6.92 3.55 0.83
C SER A 46 -7.00 4.83 1.69
N ILE A 47 -8.22 5.35 1.91
CA ILE A 47 -8.47 6.49 2.80
C ILE A 47 -8.14 6.13 4.25
N GLN A 48 -8.64 5.00 4.75
CA GLN A 48 -8.42 4.56 6.13
C GLN A 48 -6.94 4.36 6.43
N GLU A 49 -6.22 3.71 5.52
CA GLU A 49 -4.80 3.46 5.68
C GLU A 49 -3.98 4.75 5.67
N THR A 50 -4.30 5.67 4.75
CA THR A 50 -3.64 6.96 4.70
C THR A 50 -3.87 7.74 6.00
N LEU A 51 -5.12 7.80 6.48
CA LEU A 51 -5.46 8.45 7.75
C LEU A 51 -4.74 7.79 8.93
N TYR A 52 -4.60 6.46 8.91
CA TYR A 52 -3.87 5.72 9.93
C TYR A 52 -2.39 6.11 9.95
N LEU A 53 -1.70 6.11 8.81
CA LEU A 53 -0.30 6.52 8.73
C LEU A 53 -0.10 7.97 9.18
N LEU A 54 -1.01 8.87 8.80
CA LEU A 54 -0.98 10.28 9.21
C LEU A 54 -1.20 10.47 10.72
N SER A 55 -1.86 9.52 11.38
CA SER A 55 -2.07 9.56 12.83
C SER A 55 -0.79 9.27 13.64
N VAL A 56 0.21 8.65 13.01
CA VAL A 56 1.49 8.36 13.65
C VAL A 56 2.41 9.59 13.57
N PRO A 57 2.87 10.14 14.71
CA PRO A 57 3.70 11.34 14.72
C PRO A 57 4.97 11.19 13.88
N GLY A 58 5.21 12.15 12.98
CA GLY A 58 6.41 12.19 12.12
C GLY A 58 6.41 11.19 10.96
N MET A 59 5.38 10.33 10.82
CA MET A 59 5.30 9.31 9.78
C MET A 59 5.13 9.92 8.39
N ARG A 60 4.28 10.94 8.27
CA ARG A 60 4.05 11.66 7.01
C ARG A 60 5.34 12.23 6.44
N GLU A 61 6.08 12.98 7.24
CA GLU A 61 7.33 13.65 6.87
C GLU A 61 8.38 12.60 6.49
N SER A 62 8.47 11.55 7.31
CA SER A 62 9.33 10.39 7.12
C SER A 62 9.07 9.66 5.79
N ILE A 63 7.82 9.46 5.39
CA ILE A 63 7.47 8.87 4.09
C ILE A 63 7.86 9.82 2.95
N LYS A 64 7.56 11.11 3.07
CA LYS A 64 7.88 12.10 2.03
C LYS A 64 9.37 12.27 1.80
N GLU A 65 10.16 12.31 2.87
CA GLU A 65 11.62 12.30 2.79
C GLU A 65 12.09 11.03 2.07
N GLY A 66 11.56 9.87 2.47
CA GLY A 66 11.85 8.60 1.82
C GLY A 66 11.52 8.63 0.32
N MET A 67 10.42 9.26 -0.09
CA MET A 67 10.04 9.40 -1.51
C MET A 67 11.03 10.30 -2.28
N ALA A 68 11.52 11.38 -1.67
CA ALA A 68 12.45 12.33 -2.27
C ALA A 68 13.90 11.83 -2.37
N GLU A 69 14.32 10.89 -1.52
CA GLU A 69 15.66 10.30 -1.57
C GLU A 69 15.95 9.63 -2.94
N PRO A 70 17.18 9.65 -3.48
CA PRO A 70 17.52 8.91 -4.70
C PRO A 70 17.35 7.40 -4.55
N VAL A 71 17.22 6.71 -5.68
CA VAL A 71 16.94 5.26 -5.72
C VAL A 71 18.13 4.45 -5.20
N GLU A 72 19.37 4.92 -5.36
CA GLU A 72 20.56 4.11 -5.04
C GLU A 72 20.67 3.72 -3.55
N GLU A 73 20.09 4.50 -2.65
CA GLU A 73 20.24 4.35 -1.20
C GLU A 73 19.22 3.38 -0.58
N ASN A 74 18.01 3.28 -1.14
CA ASN A 74 16.88 2.53 -0.55
C ASN A 74 16.18 1.53 -1.49
N ALA A 75 16.73 1.30 -2.68
CA ALA A 75 16.13 0.40 -3.66
C ALA A 75 16.43 -1.07 -3.40
N LEU A 76 15.38 -1.88 -3.49
CA LEU A 76 15.48 -3.29 -3.80
C LEU A 76 15.13 -3.43 -5.29
N ARG A 77 16.15 -3.71 -6.11
CA ARG A 77 15.94 -4.06 -7.53
C ARG A 77 15.27 -5.43 -7.55
N ILE A 78 14.02 -5.49 -8.02
CA ILE A 78 13.25 -6.73 -8.03
C ILE A 78 13.50 -7.51 -9.34
N TRP A 79 13.88 -6.85 -10.44
CA TRP A 79 13.88 -7.48 -11.76
C TRP A 79 15.24 -7.94 -12.33
N THR A 80 16.29 -8.07 -11.54
CA THR A 80 17.53 -8.70 -12.03
C THR A 80 17.42 -10.22 -11.97
N GLY A 81 16.82 -10.86 -12.98
CA GLY A 81 17.06 -12.25 -13.45
C GLY A 81 16.92 -13.46 -12.50
N GLU A 82 17.11 -13.31 -11.19
CA GLU A 82 17.08 -14.37 -10.18
C GLU A 82 15.67 -14.64 -9.63
N LEU A 83 14.66 -13.87 -10.05
CA LEU A 83 13.27 -14.07 -9.63
C LEU A 83 12.45 -15.01 -10.54
N ALA A 84 12.95 -15.40 -11.70
CA ALA A 84 12.28 -16.43 -12.52
C ALA A 84 12.46 -17.85 -11.97
N ALA A 85 13.40 -18.09 -11.04
CA ALA A 85 13.78 -19.43 -10.60
C ALA A 85 13.20 -19.89 -9.25
N CYS A 86 12.51 -19.02 -8.49
CA CYS A 86 12.22 -19.33 -7.08
C CYS A 86 10.81 -19.88 -6.78
N VAL A 87 10.06 -20.35 -7.77
CA VAL A 87 8.78 -21.05 -7.52
C VAL A 87 9.00 -22.48 -6.97
N HIS A 88 10.24 -23.01 -6.91
CA HIS A 88 10.47 -24.44 -6.64
C HIS A 88 11.54 -24.79 -5.60
N GLN A 89 11.73 -24.01 -4.52
CA GLN A 89 12.54 -24.52 -3.40
C GLN A 89 12.12 -23.92 -2.05
N THR A 90 11.36 -24.72 -1.32
CA THR A 90 11.22 -24.67 0.14
C THR A 90 12.54 -25.07 0.80
N SER A 91 13.10 -24.21 1.64
CA SER A 91 13.71 -24.67 2.89
C SER A 91 13.68 -23.58 3.96
N SER A 92 13.18 -24.00 5.10
CA SER A 92 13.17 -23.36 6.40
C SER A 92 14.60 -23.28 6.95
N GLU A 93 15.05 -22.10 7.40
CA GLU A 93 15.89 -21.92 8.58
C GLU A 93 16.27 -20.44 8.80
N GLY A 94 16.40 -20.04 10.07
CA GLY A 94 17.27 -18.92 10.46
C GLY A 94 16.62 -17.60 10.90
N CYS A 95 15.66 -17.62 11.83
CA CYS A 95 15.39 -16.44 12.66
C CYS A 95 16.03 -16.66 14.04
N THR A 96 17.18 -16.03 14.31
CA THR A 96 17.61 -15.49 15.62
C THR A 96 19.09 -15.09 15.57
N LYS A 97 19.37 -13.90 16.10
CA LYS A 97 20.68 -13.26 16.40
C LYS A 97 21.31 -12.41 15.30
N ALA A 98 21.23 -11.09 15.50
CA ALA A 98 22.39 -10.20 15.35
C ALA A 98 22.20 -8.90 16.14
N ARG A 99 22.95 -8.75 17.24
CA ARG A 99 23.22 -7.46 17.88
C ARG A 99 24.21 -6.70 16.98
N GLY A 100 23.84 -5.52 16.49
CA GLY A 100 24.72 -4.65 15.69
C GLY A 100 23.95 -3.51 15.04
N SER A 101 24.62 -2.40 14.71
CA SER A 101 24.06 -1.30 13.89
C SER A 101 24.02 -1.74 12.43
N TRP A 102 22.86 -2.22 11.96
CA TRP A 102 22.69 -2.61 10.56
C TRP A 102 22.63 -1.35 9.67
N SER A 103 23.34 -1.36 8.55
CA SER A 103 23.17 -0.35 7.52
C SER A 103 21.74 -0.39 6.95
N LYS A 104 21.22 0.75 6.48
CA LYS A 104 19.87 0.90 5.89
C LYS A 104 19.62 -0.18 4.83
N ARG A 105 20.62 -0.46 3.98
CA ARG A 105 20.61 -1.50 2.94
C ARG A 105 20.50 -2.95 3.47
N GLN A 106 21.16 -3.26 4.58
CA GLN A 106 21.09 -4.60 5.18
C GLN A 106 19.70 -4.85 5.81
N ARG A 107 19.12 -3.82 6.45
CA ARG A 107 17.75 -3.90 7.00
C ARG A 107 16.76 -4.18 5.88
N LEU A 108 16.82 -3.40 4.80
CA LEU A 108 15.99 -3.56 3.61
C LEU A 108 16.01 -4.96 3.00
N LYS A 109 17.21 -5.54 2.81
CA LYS A 109 17.36 -6.91 2.29
C LYS A 109 16.72 -7.96 3.21
N HIS A 110 16.90 -7.83 4.52
CA HIS A 110 16.30 -8.73 5.49
C HIS A 110 14.77 -8.60 5.52
N CYS A 111 14.24 -7.37 5.47
CA CYS A 111 12.81 -7.10 5.41
C CYS A 111 12.17 -7.66 4.14
N TRP A 112 12.83 -7.55 3.00
CA TRP A 112 12.35 -8.12 1.75
C TRP A 112 12.36 -9.65 1.77
N GLN A 113 13.37 -10.28 2.37
CA GLN A 113 13.41 -11.73 2.58
C GLN A 113 12.25 -12.22 3.49
N LEU A 114 11.82 -11.41 4.46
CA LEU A 114 10.64 -11.70 5.28
C LEU A 114 9.35 -11.63 4.45
N PHE A 115 9.23 -10.64 3.57
CA PHE A 115 8.09 -10.49 2.66
C PHE A 115 8.04 -11.57 1.55
N ARG A 116 9.18 -12.10 1.11
CA ARG A 116 9.30 -13.06 -0.01
C ARG A 116 8.77 -14.46 0.28
N LYS A 117 8.58 -14.81 1.55
CA LYS A 117 8.16 -16.17 1.97
C LYS A 117 6.64 -16.40 1.92
N ILE A 118 5.86 -15.46 1.40
CA ILE A 118 4.39 -15.52 1.47
C ILE A 118 3.82 -16.04 0.15
N PRO A 119 3.14 -17.20 0.15
CA PRO A 119 2.51 -17.74 -1.04
C PRO A 119 1.27 -16.91 -1.42
N SER A 120 1.21 -16.54 -2.70
CA SER A 120 -0.01 -16.59 -3.53
C SER A 120 -1.34 -16.21 -2.87
N SER A 121 -1.42 -15.05 -2.21
CA SER A 121 -2.66 -14.28 -2.05
C SER A 121 -2.24 -12.84 -1.80
N PRO A 122 -2.79 -11.84 -2.52
CA PRO A 122 -2.37 -10.48 -2.30
C PRO A 122 -2.88 -10.06 -0.92
N SER A 123 -1.98 -9.75 0.01
CA SER A 123 -2.33 -8.75 1.02
C SER A 123 -2.78 -7.52 0.23
N PRO A 124 -3.97 -6.93 0.48
CA PRO A 124 -4.42 -5.78 -0.27
C PRO A 124 -3.38 -4.68 -0.07
N TYR A 125 -2.64 -4.38 -1.13
CA TYR A 125 -1.71 -3.27 -1.12
C TYR A 125 -2.56 -2.01 -1.15
N GLU A 126 -2.65 -1.32 -0.03
CA GLU A 126 -3.46 -0.11 0.07
C GLU A 126 -2.68 1.04 -0.53
N LYS A 127 -3.23 1.62 -1.60
CA LYS A 127 -2.64 2.76 -2.27
C LYS A 127 -2.81 3.98 -1.38
N LEU A 128 -1.72 4.68 -1.09
CA LEU A 128 -1.81 5.91 -0.32
C LEU A 128 -2.35 7.04 -1.20
N ILE A 129 -3.16 7.91 -0.60
CA ILE A 129 -3.81 9.03 -1.30
C ILE A 129 -3.27 10.38 -0.81
N GLY A 130 -3.68 11.46 -1.48
CA GLY A 130 -3.27 12.82 -1.12
C GLY A 130 -1.79 13.05 -1.40
N ASP A 131 -1.07 13.62 -0.44
CA ASP A 131 0.36 13.95 -0.62
C ASP A 131 1.31 12.76 -0.46
N LEU A 132 0.79 11.59 -0.09
CA LEU A 132 1.50 10.31 -0.09
C LEU A 132 1.20 9.50 -1.37
N SER A 133 0.51 10.09 -2.35
CA SER A 133 0.18 9.42 -3.61
C SER A 133 1.42 8.87 -4.32
N GLY A 134 1.35 7.60 -4.74
CA GLY A 134 2.47 6.90 -5.38
C GLY A 134 3.25 6.00 -4.42
N ALA A 135 2.99 6.09 -3.11
CA ALA A 135 3.40 5.08 -2.14
C ALA A 135 2.25 4.10 -1.86
N TYR A 136 2.62 2.93 -1.36
CA TYR A 136 1.75 1.83 -0.99
C TYR A 136 2.09 1.38 0.41
N SER A 137 1.08 0.91 1.14
CA SER A 137 1.26 0.28 2.43
C SER A 137 0.92 -1.20 2.36
N ALA A 138 1.68 -2.02 3.08
CA ALA A 138 1.42 -3.43 3.27
C ALA A 138 1.55 -3.77 4.74
N HIS A 139 0.51 -4.39 5.29
CA HIS A 139 0.53 -4.89 6.65
C HIS A 139 0.82 -6.39 6.67
N GLN A 140 1.70 -6.81 7.58
CA GLN A 140 1.95 -8.22 7.85
C GLN A 140 2.19 -8.45 9.36
N HIS A 141 1.20 -9.06 10.02
CA HIS A 141 1.23 -9.43 11.44
C HIS A 141 1.52 -8.26 12.41
N GLN A 142 2.79 -8.06 12.77
CA GLN A 142 3.25 -7.01 13.69
C GLN A 142 3.99 -5.88 12.95
N HIS A 143 4.20 -6.03 11.64
CA HIS A 143 5.00 -5.12 10.84
C HIS A 143 4.17 -4.45 9.76
N ARG A 144 4.46 -3.18 9.50
CA ARG A 144 3.90 -2.40 8.39
C ARG A 144 5.02 -1.87 7.52
N LEU A 145 4.91 -2.14 6.22
CA LEU A 145 5.85 -1.75 5.20
C LEU A 145 5.22 -0.67 4.32
N VAL A 146 5.91 0.45 4.18
CA VAL A 146 5.54 1.49 3.21
C VAL A 146 6.59 1.52 2.11
N TYR A 147 6.16 1.43 0.85
CA TYR A 147 7.06 1.33 -0.30
C TYR A 147 6.50 2.06 -1.52
N GLN A 148 7.38 2.32 -2.50
CA GLN A 148 7.05 2.93 -3.78
C GLN A 148 7.50 1.99 -4.90
N VAL A 149 6.66 1.85 -5.93
CA VAL A 149 6.99 1.07 -7.13
C VAL A 149 7.46 2.02 -8.23
N LEU A 150 8.72 1.90 -8.63
CA LEU A 150 9.32 2.66 -9.72
C LEU A 150 9.38 1.78 -10.96
N GLN A 151 8.39 1.94 -11.84
CA GLN A 151 8.21 1.07 -13.01
C GLN A 151 9.36 1.22 -14.02
N ASP A 152 9.78 2.45 -14.31
CA ASP A 152 10.85 2.74 -15.28
C ASP A 152 12.20 2.10 -14.90
N GLU A 153 12.46 2.00 -13.59
CA GLU A 153 13.68 1.42 -13.04
C GLU A 153 13.52 -0.05 -12.63
N GLN A 154 12.30 -0.59 -12.72
CA GLN A 154 11.91 -1.91 -12.22
C GLN A 154 12.34 -2.18 -10.77
N VAL A 155 12.16 -1.16 -9.93
CA VAL A 155 12.60 -1.13 -8.54
C VAL A 155 11.42 -0.97 -7.61
N VAL A 156 11.46 -1.68 -6.48
CA VAL A 156 10.65 -1.32 -5.31
C VAL A 156 11.53 -0.62 -4.31
N LYS A 157 11.18 0.61 -4.01
CA LYS A 157 11.85 1.46 -3.05
C LYS A 157 11.09 1.38 -1.75
N VAL A 158 11.67 0.75 -0.75
CA VAL A 158 11.06 0.69 0.58
C VAL A 158 11.33 2.01 1.28
N LEU A 159 10.26 2.69 1.65
CA LEU A 159 10.32 3.99 2.29
C LEU A 159 10.51 3.80 3.79
N ARG A 160 9.68 2.97 4.43
CA ARG A 160 9.72 2.70 5.87
C ARG A 160 9.26 1.28 6.18
N LEU A 161 9.81 0.74 7.27
CA LEU A 161 9.29 -0.45 7.94
C LEU A 161 9.16 -0.12 9.42
N TRP A 162 8.01 -0.43 9.99
CA TRP A 162 7.72 -0.17 11.40
C TRP A 162 7.01 -1.39 12.01
N SER A 163 7.30 -1.66 13.29
CA SER A 163 6.59 -2.66 14.10
C SER A 163 5.64 -1.99 15.08
N HIS A 164 4.39 -2.46 15.16
CA HIS A 164 3.43 -2.01 16.16
C HIS A 164 3.92 -2.26 17.60
#